data_AF-A0A3D4KNN8-F1
#
_entry.id   AF-A0A3D4KNN8-F1
#
_cell.length_a   1.000
_cell.length_b   1.000
_cell.length_c   1.000
_cell.angle_alpha   90.00
_cell.angle_beta   90.00
_cell.angle_gamma   90.00
#
_symmetry.space_group_name_H-M   'P 1'
#
loop_
_entity.id
_entity.type
_entity.pdbx_description
1 polymer ?
#
loop_
_entity_poly.entity_id
_entity_poly.type
_entity_poly.pdbx_seq_one_letter_code
_entity_poly.pdbx_strand_id
1 'polypeptide(L)'
;MNFLAHAWLAYEGSDDFLYGNLIADGVKGCHLGDWPADVASGIQHHRKVDAWVDQHPSVLNAKHRAPADKRRYAGIALDIVWDHFLARDKAGLLEQQQMVERCYRLLSARPAPNRLEAMMPFMIKHDWLRNYADFDFTCKAVAGLGQRLSGPNRLAELIPWLQSDYRLLEADYHSLWPALSATLSSDGAVNYAYNPQEE
;
A
#
# COMPACT_ATOMS: atom_id res chain seq x y z
N MET A 1 -0.80 -2.12 -3.96
CA MET A 1 0.40 -1.81 -3.13
C MET A 1 -0.08 -1.49 -1.71
N ASN A 2 0.78 -1.43 -0.70
CA ASN A 2 0.35 -1.18 0.68
C ASN A 2 0.70 0.25 1.17
N PHE A 3 0.67 0.52 2.48
CA PHE A 3 0.78 1.86 3.07
C PHE A 3 1.94 2.72 2.54
N LEU A 4 3.14 2.16 2.40
CA LEU A 4 4.35 2.94 2.11
C LEU A 4 4.34 3.48 0.69
N ALA A 5 3.97 2.66 -0.29
CA ALA A 5 3.84 3.10 -1.68
C ALA A 5 2.80 4.23 -1.84
N HIS A 6 1.63 4.07 -1.21
CA HIS A 6 0.59 5.10 -1.21
C HIS A 6 1.05 6.39 -0.53
N ALA A 7 1.79 6.28 0.58
CA ALA A 7 2.38 7.42 1.25
C ALA A 7 3.37 8.19 0.35
N TRP A 8 4.25 7.48 -0.35
CA TRP A 8 5.21 8.07 -1.27
C TRP A 8 4.55 8.81 -2.43
N LEU A 9 3.53 8.20 -3.06
CA LEU A 9 2.83 8.82 -4.18
C LEU A 9 1.99 10.03 -3.77
N ALA A 10 1.59 10.11 -2.50
CA ALA A 10 0.81 11.20 -1.94
C ALA A 10 1.64 12.21 -1.12
N TYR A 11 2.98 12.06 -1.10
CA TYR A 11 3.85 12.79 -0.17
C TYR A 11 3.83 14.30 -0.39
N GLU A 12 3.66 14.79 -1.62
CA GLU A 12 3.61 16.23 -1.91
C GLU A 12 2.20 16.82 -1.75
N GLY A 13 1.19 15.97 -1.50
CA GLY A 13 -0.20 16.38 -1.27
C GLY A 13 -0.44 16.97 0.12
N SER A 14 -1.66 17.47 0.34
CA SER A 14 -2.11 17.97 1.65
C SER A 14 -2.15 16.85 2.71
N ASP A 15 -2.14 17.22 3.99
CA ASP A 15 -2.27 16.26 5.10
C ASP A 15 -3.58 15.46 5.00
N ASP A 16 -4.65 16.06 4.49
CA ASP A 16 -5.94 15.41 4.27
C ASP A 16 -5.89 14.42 3.09
N PHE A 17 -5.23 14.78 1.99
CA PHE A 17 -5.01 13.90 0.85
C PHE A 17 -4.15 12.68 1.21
N LEU A 18 -3.04 12.90 1.92
CA LEU A 18 -2.18 11.83 2.42
C LEU A 18 -2.95 10.93 3.40
N TYR A 19 -3.67 11.51 4.36
CA TYR A 19 -4.49 10.75 5.30
C TYR A 19 -5.53 9.89 4.55
N GLY A 20 -6.23 10.45 3.56
CA GLY A 20 -7.17 9.71 2.71
C GLY A 20 -6.54 8.51 2.01
N ASN A 21 -5.32 8.67 1.47
CA ASN A 21 -4.56 7.55 0.88
C ASN A 21 -4.23 6.46 1.90
N LEU A 22 -3.89 6.83 3.13
CA LEU A 22 -3.52 5.87 4.19
C LEU A 22 -4.73 5.08 4.71
N ILE A 23 -5.93 5.68 4.75
CA ILE A 23 -7.11 5.03 5.32
C ILE A 23 -8.04 4.35 4.32
N ALA A 24 -7.79 4.53 3.01
CA ALA A 24 -8.69 4.10 1.94
C ALA A 24 -9.13 2.64 2.03
N ASP A 25 -8.21 1.78 2.45
CA ASP A 25 -8.38 0.33 2.57
C ASP A 25 -9.34 -0.10 3.71
N GLY A 26 -9.67 0.86 4.59
CA GLY A 26 -10.70 0.78 5.61
C GLY A 26 -12.01 1.46 5.22
N VAL A 27 -12.10 2.14 4.07
CA VAL A 27 -13.31 2.85 3.60
C VAL A 27 -14.06 1.98 2.58
N LYS A 28 -15.31 1.63 2.90
CA LYS A 28 -16.17 0.81 2.03
C LYS A 28 -16.99 1.67 1.07
N GLY A 29 -17.25 1.14 -0.12
CA GLY A 29 -18.18 1.73 -1.09
C GLY A 29 -17.62 2.91 -1.89
N CYS A 30 -18.35 3.30 -2.94
CA CYS A 30 -17.98 4.40 -3.84
C CYS A 30 -18.42 5.78 -3.33
N HIS A 31 -19.40 5.84 -2.42
CA HIS A 31 -19.91 7.09 -1.87
C HIS A 31 -18.92 7.68 -0.85
N LEU A 32 -18.34 8.83 -1.19
CA LEU A 32 -17.38 9.55 -0.35
C LEU A 32 -17.87 10.94 0.09
N GLY A 33 -19.16 11.23 -0.08
CA GLY A 33 -19.73 12.57 0.19
C GLY A 33 -19.64 13.04 1.64
N ASP A 34 -19.50 12.10 2.59
CA ASP A 34 -19.34 12.41 4.03
C ASP A 34 -17.88 12.74 4.42
N TRP A 35 -16.93 12.58 3.49
CA TRP A 35 -15.52 12.89 3.72
C TRP A 35 -15.18 14.31 3.26
N PRO A 36 -14.27 15.02 3.95
CA PRO A 36 -13.69 16.25 3.42
C PRO A 36 -13.12 16.00 2.01
N ALA A 37 -13.24 17.01 1.12
CA ALA A 37 -12.94 16.86 -0.30
C ALA A 37 -11.53 16.29 -0.57
N ASP A 38 -10.51 16.79 0.13
CA ASP A 38 -9.13 16.30 -0.01
C ASP A 38 -8.96 14.86 0.49
N VAL A 39 -9.64 14.48 1.58
CA VAL A 39 -9.63 13.10 2.07
C VAL A 39 -10.29 12.16 1.06
N ALA A 40 -11.44 12.56 0.50
CA ALA A 40 -12.12 11.81 -0.55
C ALA A 40 -11.23 11.65 -1.80
N SER A 41 -10.54 12.72 -2.22
CA SER A 41 -9.57 12.69 -3.31
C SER A 41 -8.42 11.72 -3.01
N GLY A 42 -7.89 11.69 -1.78
CA GLY A 42 -6.88 10.74 -1.35
C GLY A 42 -7.35 9.28 -1.41
N ILE A 43 -8.58 9.01 -1.01
CA ILE A 43 -9.19 7.67 -1.09
C ILE A 43 -9.35 7.24 -2.56
N GLN A 44 -9.79 8.15 -3.44
CA GLN A 44 -9.91 7.89 -4.87
C GLN A 44 -8.54 7.63 -5.50
N HIS A 45 -7.53 8.40 -5.11
CA HIS A 45 -6.16 8.24 -5.57
C HIS A 45 -5.59 6.86 -5.22
N HIS A 46 -5.72 6.43 -3.97
CA HIS A 46 -5.33 5.07 -3.55
C HIS A 46 -5.97 3.99 -4.42
N ARG A 47 -7.29 4.08 -4.65
CA ARG A 47 -8.02 3.11 -5.49
C ARG A 47 -7.52 3.10 -6.93
N LYS A 48 -7.17 4.27 -7.47
CA LYS A 48 -6.58 4.41 -8.82
C LYS A 48 -5.20 3.76 -8.88
N VAL A 49 -4.36 3.97 -7.86
CA VAL A 49 -3.05 3.33 -7.74
C VAL A 49 -3.18 1.81 -7.69
N ASP A 50 -4.07 1.27 -6.86
CA ASP A 50 -4.26 -0.17 -6.76
C ASP A 50 -4.82 -0.77 -8.05
N ALA A 51 -5.81 -0.13 -8.67
CA ALA A 51 -6.36 -0.58 -9.95
C ALA A 51 -5.29 -0.60 -11.06
N TRP A 52 -4.37 0.37 -11.07
CA TRP A 52 -3.26 0.41 -12.02
C TRP A 52 -2.24 -0.70 -11.74
N VAL A 53 -1.85 -0.89 -10.47
CA VAL A 53 -0.90 -1.91 -10.04
C VAL A 53 -1.43 -3.32 -10.34
N ASP A 54 -2.71 -3.57 -10.07
CA ASP A 54 -3.33 -4.89 -10.28
C ASP A 54 -3.34 -5.33 -11.75
N GLN A 55 -3.31 -4.37 -12.68
CA GLN A 55 -3.28 -4.60 -14.11
C GLN A 55 -1.86 -4.63 -14.68
N HIS A 56 -0.84 -4.28 -13.89
CA HIS A 56 0.53 -4.20 -14.40
C HIS A 56 1.08 -5.60 -14.74
N PRO A 57 1.72 -5.79 -15.92
CA PRO A 57 2.22 -7.09 -16.35
C PRO A 57 3.12 -7.79 -15.33
N SER A 58 4.01 -7.06 -14.65
CA SER A 58 4.88 -7.61 -13.59
C SER A 58 4.09 -8.20 -12.42
N VAL A 59 2.99 -7.56 -12.03
CA VAL A 59 2.13 -8.05 -10.93
C VAL A 59 1.36 -9.29 -11.37
N LEU A 60 0.83 -9.30 -12.59
CA LEU A 60 0.15 -10.46 -13.16
C LEU A 60 1.10 -11.66 -13.29
N ASN A 61 2.32 -11.43 -13.76
CA ASN A 61 3.37 -12.46 -13.86
C ASN A 61 3.77 -13.01 -12.48
N ALA A 62 3.98 -12.14 -11.50
CA ALA A 62 4.26 -12.56 -10.12
C ALA A 62 3.11 -13.40 -9.53
N LYS A 63 1.85 -12.98 -9.72
CA LYS A 63 0.66 -13.77 -9.32
C LYS A 63 0.62 -15.14 -10.02
N HIS A 64 1.09 -15.25 -11.26
CA HIS A 64 1.13 -16.52 -11.99
C HIS A 64 2.18 -17.50 -11.44
N ARG A 65 3.35 -16.99 -11.05
CA ARG A 65 4.44 -17.77 -10.43
C ARG A 65 4.12 -18.26 -9.02
N ALA A 66 3.14 -17.64 -8.34
CA ALA A 66 2.69 -18.09 -7.04
C ALA A 66 2.11 -19.52 -7.07
N PRO A 67 2.24 -20.29 -5.96
CA PRO A 67 1.71 -21.65 -5.88
C PRO A 67 0.22 -21.71 -6.24
N ALA A 68 -0.14 -22.63 -7.13
CA ALA A 68 -1.47 -22.69 -7.76
C ALA A 68 -2.63 -22.70 -6.73
N ASP A 69 -2.46 -23.43 -5.64
CA ASP A 69 -3.45 -23.59 -4.56
C ASP A 69 -3.54 -22.38 -3.61
N LYS A 70 -2.68 -21.36 -3.79
CA LYS A 70 -2.58 -20.16 -2.95
C LYS A 70 -2.66 -18.85 -3.74
N ARG A 71 -2.76 -18.89 -5.08
CA ARG A 71 -2.79 -17.70 -5.95
C ARG A 71 -3.79 -16.63 -5.53
N ARG A 72 -4.95 -17.03 -4.99
CA ARG A 72 -5.97 -16.10 -4.48
C ARG A 72 -5.47 -15.16 -3.37
N TYR A 73 -4.44 -15.57 -2.62
CA TYR A 73 -3.84 -14.78 -1.56
C TYR A 73 -2.56 -14.06 -1.99
N ALA A 74 -2.03 -14.38 -3.18
CA ALA A 74 -0.76 -13.84 -3.65
C ALA A 74 -0.81 -12.32 -3.77
N GLY A 75 -1.91 -11.74 -4.24
CA GLY A 75 -2.07 -10.28 -4.32
C GLY A 75 -1.79 -9.58 -2.99
N ILE A 76 -2.43 -10.06 -1.91
CA ILE A 76 -2.28 -9.48 -0.57
C ILE A 76 -0.82 -9.57 -0.07
N ALA A 77 -0.14 -10.71 -0.31
CA ALA A 77 1.26 -10.85 0.05
C ALA A 77 2.15 -9.93 -0.78
N LEU A 78 1.89 -9.81 -2.08
CA LEU A 78 2.62 -8.95 -3.00
C LEU A 78 2.49 -7.47 -2.62
N ASP A 79 1.31 -7.00 -2.19
CA ASP A 79 1.13 -5.62 -1.74
C ASP A 79 2.10 -5.22 -0.61
N ILE A 80 2.37 -6.13 0.33
CA ILE A 80 3.33 -5.93 1.41
C ILE A 80 4.77 -6.06 0.90
N VAL A 81 5.04 -6.99 -0.02
CA VAL A 81 6.39 -7.22 -0.57
C VAL A 81 6.86 -6.08 -1.45
N TRP A 82 5.96 -5.40 -2.16
CA TRP A 82 6.34 -4.21 -2.92
C TRP A 82 6.77 -3.05 -1.99
N ASP A 83 6.05 -2.88 -0.87
CA ASP A 83 6.45 -1.93 0.17
C ASP A 83 7.80 -2.30 0.81
N HIS A 84 8.14 -3.59 0.90
CA HIS A 84 9.46 -4.04 1.34
C HIS A 84 10.58 -3.52 0.44
N PHE A 85 10.47 -3.74 -0.88
CA PHE A 85 11.49 -3.25 -1.81
C PHE A 85 11.60 -1.73 -1.78
N LEU A 86 10.46 -1.03 -1.69
CA LEU A 86 10.44 0.42 -1.55
C LEU A 86 11.09 0.90 -0.25
N ALA A 87 10.78 0.28 0.88
CA ALA A 87 11.36 0.60 2.18
C ALA A 87 12.88 0.39 2.18
N ARG A 88 13.33 -0.72 1.58
CA ARG A 88 14.74 -1.08 1.45
C ARG A 88 15.49 -0.10 0.55
N ASP A 89 14.96 0.22 -0.62
CA ASP A 89 15.62 1.12 -1.59
C ASP A 89 15.68 2.57 -1.10
N LYS A 90 14.72 2.98 -0.26
CA LYS A 90 14.66 4.32 0.33
C LYS A 90 15.29 4.40 1.71
N ALA A 91 15.82 3.29 2.23
CA ALA A 91 16.35 3.20 3.58
C ALA A 91 17.48 4.22 3.80
N GLY A 92 17.36 5.00 4.88
CA GLY A 92 18.37 5.98 5.29
C GLY A 92 18.29 7.33 4.59
N LEU A 93 17.36 7.51 3.63
CA LEU A 93 17.08 8.82 3.07
C LEU A 93 16.33 9.70 4.10
N LEU A 94 16.72 10.97 4.20
CA LEU A 94 16.02 11.93 5.07
C LEU A 94 14.54 12.06 4.70
N GLU A 95 14.24 12.05 3.40
CA GLU A 95 12.88 12.13 2.87
C GLU A 95 12.01 10.94 3.35
N GLN A 96 12.57 9.72 3.39
CA GLN A 96 11.87 8.57 3.95
C GLN A 96 11.52 8.80 5.42
N GLN A 97 12.46 9.33 6.22
CA GLN A 97 12.24 9.59 7.64
C GLN A 97 11.11 10.60 7.85
N GLN A 98 11.15 11.72 7.12
CA GLN A 98 10.14 12.78 7.18
C GLN A 98 8.76 12.27 6.76
N MET A 99 8.69 11.50 5.67
CA MET A 99 7.44 10.91 5.19
C MET A 99 6.83 9.95 6.22
N VAL A 100 7.63 9.04 6.80
CA VAL A 100 7.13 8.11 7.81
C VAL A 100 6.64 8.84 9.07
N GLU A 101 7.38 9.84 9.54
CA GLU A 101 6.98 10.66 10.69
C GLU A 101 5.67 11.40 10.43
N ARG A 102 5.52 11.95 9.22
CA ARG A 102 4.28 12.59 8.79
C ARG A 102 3.11 11.61 8.80
N CYS A 103 3.29 10.40 8.27
CA CYS A 103 2.26 9.36 8.29
C CYS A 103 1.84 9.00 9.71
N TYR A 104 2.79 8.71 10.60
CA TYR A 104 2.47 8.34 11.98
C TYR A 104 1.85 9.48 12.78
N ARG A 105 2.26 10.73 12.56
CA ARG A 105 1.60 11.90 13.15
C ARG A 105 0.12 11.95 12.76
N LEU A 106 -0.18 11.79 11.47
CA LEU A 106 -1.56 11.82 10.96
C LEU A 106 -2.39 10.67 11.52
N LEU A 107 -1.86 9.43 11.48
CA LEU A 107 -2.55 8.24 11.96
C LEU A 107 -2.70 8.18 13.49
N SER A 108 -1.85 8.89 14.24
CA SER A 108 -2.00 9.05 15.70
C SER A 108 -3.02 10.10 16.07
N ALA A 109 -3.15 11.16 15.26
CA ALA A 109 -4.03 12.29 15.54
C ALA A 109 -5.48 12.05 15.11
N ARG A 110 -5.72 11.10 14.20
CA ARG A 110 -7.04 10.86 13.58
C ARG A 110 -7.37 9.37 13.60
N PRO A 111 -8.61 8.98 13.96
CA PRO A 111 -9.01 7.58 13.95
C PRO A 111 -8.98 7.02 12.53
N ALA A 112 -8.58 5.76 12.36
CA ALA A 112 -8.72 5.06 11.08
C ALA A 112 -10.04 4.28 11.05
N PRO A 113 -10.70 4.12 9.89
CA PRO A 113 -11.99 3.44 9.80
C PRO A 113 -11.86 1.91 9.86
N ASN A 114 -12.90 1.26 10.40
CA ASN A 114 -13.09 -0.19 10.36
C ASN A 114 -11.85 -0.97 10.87
N ARG A 115 -11.45 -2.02 10.13
CA ARG A 115 -10.34 -2.93 10.50
C ARG A 115 -9.00 -2.23 10.70
N LEU A 116 -8.83 -1.02 10.14
CA LEU A 116 -7.58 -0.27 10.29
C LEU A 116 -7.44 0.31 11.70
N GLU A 117 -8.54 0.63 12.38
CA GLU A 117 -8.55 1.25 13.72
C GLU A 117 -7.69 0.46 14.72
N ALA A 118 -7.93 -0.86 14.81
CA ALA A 118 -7.20 -1.73 15.72
C ALA A 118 -5.75 -1.99 15.27
N MET A 119 -5.43 -1.77 13.99
CA MET A 119 -4.09 -2.04 13.44
C MET A 119 -3.14 -0.85 13.60
N MET A 120 -3.61 0.39 13.44
CA MET A 120 -2.76 1.58 13.42
C MET A 120 -1.87 1.73 14.66
N PRO A 121 -2.36 1.53 15.90
CA PRO A 121 -1.51 1.66 17.08
C PRO A 121 -0.31 0.70 17.08
N PHE A 122 -0.49 -0.52 16.58
CA PHE A 122 0.61 -1.48 16.47
C PHE A 122 1.58 -1.12 15.35
N MET A 123 1.06 -0.64 14.21
CA MET A 123 1.88 -0.18 13.09
C MET A 123 2.84 0.92 13.52
N ILE A 124 2.32 1.91 14.24
CA ILE A 124 3.08 3.05 14.76
C ILE A 124 4.06 2.59 15.85
N LYS A 125 3.57 1.85 16.85
CA LYS A 125 4.39 1.39 17.99
C LYS A 125 5.59 0.54 17.57
N HIS A 126 5.42 -0.28 16.53
CA HIS A 126 6.46 -1.20 16.04
C HIS A 126 7.13 -0.69 14.76
N ASP A 127 6.92 0.57 14.40
CA ASP A 127 7.51 1.24 13.25
C ASP A 127 7.52 0.40 11.95
N TRP A 128 6.34 -0.09 11.56
CA TRP A 128 6.23 -1.02 10.43
C TRP A 128 6.75 -0.43 9.12
N LEU A 129 6.48 0.86 8.86
CA LEU A 129 6.82 1.49 7.59
C LEU A 129 8.34 1.54 7.34
N ARG A 130 9.15 1.71 8.39
CA ARG A 130 10.61 1.60 8.26
C ARG A 130 11.07 0.15 8.30
N ASN A 131 10.49 -0.66 9.18
CA ASN A 131 10.90 -2.05 9.36
C ASN A 131 10.55 -2.96 8.17
N TYR A 132 9.66 -2.53 7.26
CA TYR A 132 9.50 -3.21 5.98
C TYR A 132 10.80 -3.32 5.18
N ALA A 133 11.84 -2.51 5.43
CA ALA A 133 13.16 -2.72 4.80
C ALA A 133 13.79 -4.07 5.15
N ASP A 134 13.43 -4.68 6.29
CA ASP A 134 13.81 -6.03 6.67
C ASP A 134 12.82 -7.06 6.07
N PHE A 135 13.35 -8.01 5.31
CA PHE A 135 12.53 -9.03 4.66
C PHE A 135 11.94 -10.04 5.65
N ASP A 136 12.64 -10.36 6.74
CA ASP A 136 12.12 -11.25 7.77
C ASP A 136 10.97 -10.59 8.53
N PHE A 137 11.08 -9.28 8.80
CA PHE A 137 9.98 -8.48 9.32
C PHE A 137 8.78 -8.50 8.37
N THR A 138 9.03 -8.29 7.09
CA THR A 138 8.02 -8.32 6.02
C THR A 138 7.29 -9.67 5.97
N CYS A 139 8.02 -10.79 6.01
CA CYS A 139 7.43 -12.13 6.04
C CYS A 139 6.55 -12.34 7.29
N LYS A 140 6.99 -11.85 8.46
CA LYS A 140 6.19 -11.88 9.70
C LYS A 140 4.92 -11.02 9.57
N ALA A 141 5.00 -9.86 8.92
CA ALA A 141 3.84 -9.02 8.66
C ALA A 141 2.82 -9.70 7.74
N VAL A 142 3.27 -10.38 6.67
CA VAL A 142 2.42 -11.19 5.77
C VAL A 142 1.72 -12.31 6.55
N ALA A 143 2.45 -13.07 7.37
CA ALA A 143 1.84 -14.12 8.20
C ALA A 143 0.86 -13.57 9.23
N GLY A 144 1.21 -12.45 9.89
CA GLY A 144 0.39 -11.80 10.90
C GLY A 144 -0.89 -11.20 10.33
N LEU A 145 -0.87 -10.69 9.09
CA LEU A 145 -2.07 -10.20 8.42
C LEU A 145 -3.08 -11.32 8.19
N GLY A 146 -2.61 -12.52 7.86
CA GLY A 146 -3.46 -13.71 7.74
C GLY A 146 -4.31 -13.96 8.98
N GLN A 147 -3.73 -13.86 10.17
CA GLN A 147 -4.45 -14.07 11.43
C GLN A 147 -5.58 -13.06 11.68
N ARG A 148 -5.59 -11.93 10.97
CA ARG A 148 -6.57 -10.83 11.11
C ARG A 148 -7.65 -10.86 10.04
N LEU A 149 -7.48 -11.67 8.99
CA LEU A 149 -8.49 -11.86 7.94
C LEU A 149 -9.54 -12.87 8.42
N SER A 150 -10.81 -12.58 8.12
CA SER A 150 -11.90 -13.52 8.40
C SER A 150 -11.85 -14.73 7.46
N GLY A 151 -12.13 -15.92 8.02
CA GLY A 151 -12.20 -17.17 7.28
C GLY A 151 -10.84 -17.86 7.03
N PRO A 152 -10.83 -18.95 6.26
CA PRO A 152 -9.59 -19.69 5.95
C PRO A 152 -8.64 -18.78 5.17
N ASN A 153 -7.44 -18.56 5.71
CA ASN A 153 -6.36 -17.84 5.03
C ASN A 153 -5.09 -18.69 5.03
N ARG A 154 -4.29 -18.54 3.96
CA ARG A 154 -3.05 -19.32 3.74
C ARG A 154 -1.87 -18.40 3.45
N LEU A 155 -1.90 -17.17 3.98
CA LEU A 155 -0.87 -16.15 3.71
C LEU A 155 0.50 -16.58 4.23
N ALA A 156 0.57 -17.14 5.44
CA ALA A 156 1.82 -17.66 5.98
C ALA A 156 2.45 -18.76 5.10
N GLU A 157 1.63 -19.55 4.41
CA GLU A 157 2.10 -20.60 3.51
C GLU A 157 2.70 -20.07 2.20
N LEU A 158 2.60 -18.77 1.91
CA LEU A 158 3.27 -18.13 0.78
C LEU A 158 4.73 -17.77 1.09
N ILE A 159 5.15 -17.75 2.37
CA ILE A 159 6.51 -17.33 2.76
C ILE A 159 7.61 -18.10 2.01
N PRO A 160 7.57 -19.45 1.89
CA PRO A 160 8.60 -20.18 1.15
C PRO A 160 8.70 -19.75 -0.31
N TRP A 161 7.56 -19.44 -0.95
CA TRP A 161 7.53 -18.93 -2.31
C TRP A 161 8.16 -17.53 -2.38
N LEU A 162 7.78 -16.62 -1.49
CA LEU A 162 8.36 -15.25 -1.44
C LEU A 162 9.89 -15.29 -1.27
N GLN A 163 10.40 -16.18 -0.41
CA GLN A 163 11.83 -16.38 -0.22
C GLN A 163 12.50 -16.93 -1.49
N SER A 164 11.91 -17.94 -2.12
CA SER A 164 12.48 -18.55 -3.33
C SER A 164 12.44 -17.64 -4.55
N ASP A 165 11.40 -16.81 -4.67
CA ASP A 165 11.14 -15.95 -5.84
C ASP A 165 11.67 -14.52 -5.64
N TYR A 166 12.29 -14.23 -4.48
CA TYR A 166 12.68 -12.88 -4.05
C TYR A 166 13.35 -12.05 -5.15
N ARG A 167 14.34 -12.62 -5.85
CA ARG A 167 15.08 -11.92 -6.92
C ARG A 167 14.21 -11.64 -8.16
N LEU A 168 13.25 -12.49 -8.47
CA LEU A 168 12.30 -12.26 -9.57
C LEU A 168 11.25 -11.22 -9.18
N LEU A 169 10.78 -11.25 -7.93
CA LEU A 169 9.90 -10.23 -7.37
C LEU A 169 10.59 -8.85 -7.34
N GLU A 170 11.88 -8.80 -7.01
CA GLU A 170 12.68 -7.58 -7.04
C GLU A 170 12.77 -7.00 -8.46
N ALA A 171 13.02 -7.84 -9.47
CA ALA A 171 13.04 -7.42 -10.87
C ALA A 171 11.65 -6.92 -11.32
N ASP A 172 10.58 -7.58 -10.91
CA ASP A 172 9.20 -7.15 -11.17
C ASP A 172 8.92 -5.78 -10.53
N TYR A 173 9.37 -5.56 -9.29
CA TYR A 173 9.29 -4.27 -8.60
C TYR A 173 10.06 -3.17 -9.33
N HIS A 174 11.29 -3.44 -9.78
CA HIS A 174 12.08 -2.45 -10.52
C HIS A 174 11.48 -2.08 -11.89
N SER A 175 10.65 -2.96 -12.47
CA SER A 175 9.84 -2.60 -13.63
C SER A 175 8.58 -1.82 -13.25
N LEU A 176 7.95 -2.17 -12.13
CA LEU A 176 6.65 -1.65 -11.69
C LEU A 176 6.75 -0.24 -11.10
N TRP A 177 7.64 -0.04 -10.14
CA TRP A 177 7.69 1.18 -9.33
C TRP A 177 7.99 2.44 -10.14
N PRO A 178 9.02 2.49 -11.02
CA PRO A 178 9.28 3.68 -11.82
C PRO A 178 8.10 4.06 -12.73
N ALA A 179 7.45 3.07 -13.34
CA ALA A 179 6.28 3.28 -14.20
C ALA A 179 5.09 3.81 -13.40
N LEU A 180 4.87 3.28 -12.20
CA LEU A 180 3.83 3.74 -11.28
C LEU A 180 4.07 5.20 -10.86
N SER A 181 5.26 5.51 -10.32
CA SER A 181 5.59 6.85 -9.84
C SER A 181 5.53 7.90 -10.95
N ALA A 182 5.99 7.57 -12.15
CA ALA A 182 5.91 8.49 -13.28
C ALA A 182 4.45 8.80 -13.71
N THR A 183 3.53 7.88 -13.46
CA THR A 183 2.13 8.00 -13.90
C THR A 183 1.23 8.64 -12.84
N LEU A 184 1.47 8.36 -11.56
CA LEU A 184 0.53 8.63 -10.46
C LEU A 184 1.14 9.34 -9.25
N SER A 185 2.37 9.86 -9.31
CA SER A 185 2.84 10.75 -8.25
C SER A 185 2.00 12.04 -8.19
N SER A 186 1.72 12.53 -6.99
CA SER A 186 0.94 13.76 -6.76
C SER A 186 1.58 15.03 -7.37
N ASP A 187 2.88 14.99 -7.70
CA ASP A 187 3.58 16.03 -8.46
C ASP A 187 3.11 16.15 -9.92
N GLY A 188 2.52 15.07 -10.45
CA GLY A 188 1.97 14.99 -11.79
C GLY A 188 0.46 15.27 -11.80
N ALA A 189 0.09 16.53 -11.98
CA ALA A 189 -1.26 17.03 -12.25
C ALA A 189 -2.18 17.24 -11.04
N VAL A 190 -2.11 18.47 -10.52
CA VAL A 190 -3.32 19.25 -10.20
C VAL A 190 -4.16 19.33 -11.48
N ASN A 191 -5.01 18.34 -11.74
CA ASN A 191 -6.14 18.42 -12.67
C ASN A 191 -7.15 17.32 -12.33
N TYR A 192 -7.73 17.38 -11.13
CA TYR A 192 -9.05 16.81 -10.93
C TYR A 192 -10.07 17.79 -11.51
N ALA A 193 -10.20 17.78 -12.84
CA ALA A 193 -11.38 18.32 -13.50
C ALA A 193 -12.57 17.43 -13.11
N TYR A 194 -13.35 17.92 -12.17
CA TYR A 194 -14.71 17.47 -11.88
C TYR A 194 -15.49 17.32 -13.19
N ASN A 195 -15.93 16.10 -13.52
CA ASN A 195 -16.83 15.82 -14.64
C ASN A 195 -18.22 15.48 -14.08
N PRO A 196 -19.17 16.41 -14.06
CA PRO A 196 -20.51 16.17 -13.55
C PRO A 196 -21.44 15.75 -14.68
N GLN A 197 -21.29 14.54 -15.22
CA GLN A 197 -22.31 13.97 -16.12
C GLN A 197 -22.35 12.44 -16.00
N GLU A 198 -22.97 11.93 -14.95
CA GLU A 198 -23.75 10.67 -14.96
C GLU A 198 -24.89 10.80 -13.92
N GLU A 199 -25.98 11.46 -14.32
CA GLU A 199 -27.36 11.24 -13.85
C GLU A 199 -28.28 11.27 -15.08
#